data_AF-A0A2E7B3N3-F1
#
_entry.id   AF-A0A2E7B3N3-F1
#
_cell.length_a   1.000
_cell.length_b   1.000
_cell.length_c   1.000
_cell.angle_alpha   90.00
_cell.angle_beta   90.00
_cell.angle_gamma   90.00
#
_symmetry.space_group_name_H-M   'P 1'
#
loop_
_entity.id
_entity.type
_entity.pdbx_description
1 polymer ?
#
loop_
_entity_poly.entity_id
_entity_poly.type
_entity_poly.pdbx_seq_one_letter_code
_entity_poly.pdbx_strand_id
1 'polypeptide(L)' 'MANMNHWMPGGVGGLIVWGGIILFAGLLLRSLPGRRRDPPSDPETPLEILKRRYARGEIDQDEFESRKRELDDAG' A
#
# COMPACT_ATOMS: atom_id res chain seq x y z
N MET A 1 -24.25 43.82 25.36
CA MET A 1 -23.59 42.77 26.18
C MET A 1 -23.73 41.46 25.42
N ALA A 2 -22.58 40.83 25.14
CA ALA A 2 -22.32 39.56 24.45
C ALA A 2 -23.43 38.94 23.57
N ASN A 3 -23.22 39.04 22.26
CA ASN A 3 -23.65 38.06 21.27
C ASN A 3 -23.08 36.67 21.61
N MET A 4 -23.87 35.89 22.34
CA MET A 4 -23.56 34.50 22.67
C MET A 4 -23.92 33.60 21.48
N ASN A 5 -23.04 33.60 20.48
CA ASN A 5 -23.10 32.66 19.37
C ASN A 5 -22.67 31.30 19.93
N HIS A 6 -23.64 30.56 20.45
CA HIS A 6 -23.48 29.24 21.03
C HIS A 6 -22.72 28.34 20.05
N TRP A 7 -21.54 27.94 20.50
CA TRP A 7 -20.67 26.93 19.94
C TRP A 7 -21.43 25.66 19.56
N MET A 8 -21.65 25.45 18.28
CA MET A 8 -21.88 24.11 17.75
C MET A 8 -21.31 24.01 16.34
N PRO A 9 -19.99 23.82 16.15
CA PRO A 9 -19.47 23.30 14.89
C PRO A 9 -19.67 21.77 14.85
N GLY A 10 -20.86 21.28 15.22
CA GLY A 10 -21.09 19.86 15.50
C GLY A 10 -21.75 19.04 14.38
N GLY A 11 -22.21 19.68 13.30
CA GLY A 11 -22.99 18.96 12.26
C GLY A 11 -22.31 18.84 10.90
N VAL A 12 -21.64 19.91 10.42
CA VAL A 12 -21.10 19.97 9.05
C VAL A 12 -19.65 20.43 9.01
N GLY A 13 -19.27 21.40 9.86
CA GLY A 13 -17.88 21.87 9.96
C GLY A 13 -16.90 20.75 10.32
N GLY A 14 -17.28 19.86 11.25
CA GLY A 14 -16.48 18.69 11.60
C GLY A 14 -16.28 17.72 10.43
N LEU A 15 -17.33 17.48 9.63
CA LEU A 15 -17.25 16.60 8.47
C LEU A 15 -16.33 17.17 7.39
N ILE A 16 -16.31 18.49 7.20
CA ILE A 16 -15.39 19.15 6.26
C ILE A 16 -13.94 18.99 6.73
N VAL A 17 -13.67 19.19 8.03
CA VAL A 17 -12.33 19.01 8.60
C VAL A 17 -11.86 17.56 8.46
N TRP A 18 -12.69 16.59 8.87
CA TRP A 18 -12.37 15.17 8.74
C TRP A 18 -12.24 14.71 7.28
N GLY A 19 -13.12 15.18 6.39
CA GLY A 19 -13.05 14.92 4.96
C GLY A 19 -11.76 15.45 4.34
N GLY A 20 -11.34 16.67 4.71
CA GLY A 20 -10.08 17.25 4.29
C GLY A 20 -8.86 16.46 4.76
N ILE A 21 -8.85 16.01 6.02
CA ILE A 21 -7.77 15.18 6.59
C ILE A 21 -7.63 13.86 5.83
N ILE A 22 -8.74 13.15 5.60
CA ILE A 22 -8.74 11.87 4.87
C ILE A 22 -8.27 12.07 3.42
N LEU A 23 -8.76 13.10 2.74
CA LEU A 23 -8.35 13.43 1.38
C LEU A 23 -6.85 13.74 1.30
N PHE A 24 -6.34 14.57 2.21
CA PHE A 24 -4.93 14.94 2.28
C PHE A 24 -4.03 13.74 2.54
N ALA A 25 -4.39 12.89 3.52
CA ALA A 25 -3.69 11.64 3.78
C ALA A 25 -3.68 10.73 2.54
N GLY A 26 -4.84 10.57 1.88
CA GLY A 26 -4.96 9.80 0.64
C GLY A 26 -4.04 10.31 -0.48
N LEU A 27 -3.95 11.62 -0.67
CA LEU A 27 -3.06 12.25 -1.65
C LEU A 27 -1.58 12.08 -1.30
N LEU A 28 -1.21 12.17 -0.01
CA LEU A 28 0.15 11.89 0.46
C LEU A 28 0.56 10.44 0.13
N LEU A 29 -0.31 9.48 0.42
CA LEU A 29 -0.10 8.06 0.09
C LEU A 29 -0.10 7.79 -1.43
N ARG A 30 -0.85 8.57 -2.22
CA ARG A 30 -0.90 8.48 -3.70
C ARG A 30 0.36 9.05 -4.35
N SER A 31 0.97 10.08 -3.76
CA SER A 31 2.14 10.76 -4.32
C SER A 31 3.44 9.99 -4.20
N LEU A 32 3.47 8.91 -3.40
CA LEU A 32 4.64 8.04 -3.26
C LEU A 32 4.84 7.22 -4.55
N PRO A 33 5.87 7.52 -5.37
CA PRO A 33 6.20 6.73 -6.53
C PRO A 33 6.99 5.51 -6.03
N GLY A 34 6.31 4.46 -5.57
CA GLY A 34 7.04 3.30 -5.06
C GLY A 34 6.32 2.33 -4.14
N ARG A 35 5.00 2.20 -4.22
CA ARG A 35 4.35 1.02 -3.65
C ARG A 35 3.22 0.64 -4.58
N ARG A 36 3.50 -0.27 -5.50
CA ARG A 36 2.46 -1.18 -5.98
C ARG A 36 1.85 -1.74 -4.71
N ARG A 37 0.68 -1.25 -4.33
CA ARG A 37 -0.21 -1.99 -3.46
C ARG A 37 -0.59 -3.18 -4.30
N ASP A 38 0.27 -4.20 -4.28
CA ASP A 38 -0.21 -5.52 -4.60
C ASP A 38 -1.42 -5.70 -3.66
N PRO A 39 -2.59 -6.07 -4.20
CA PRO A 39 -3.78 -6.39 -3.40
C PRO A 39 -3.41 -7.39 -2.29
N PRO A 40 -4.32 -7.76 -1.37
CA PRO A 40 -4.13 -9.01 -0.63
C PRO A 40 -4.19 -10.14 -1.66
N SER A 41 -3.08 -10.36 -2.36
CA SER A 41 -2.92 -11.39 -3.35
C SER A 41 -2.97 -12.70 -2.60
N ASP A 42 -3.68 -13.64 -3.22
CA ASP A 42 -3.58 -15.07 -3.03
C ASP A 42 -2.25 -15.54 -2.42
N PRO A 43 -2.24 -16.67 -1.70
CA PRO A 43 -1.02 -17.28 -1.17
C PRO A 43 0.09 -17.20 -2.22
N GLU A 44 1.06 -16.29 -1.99
CA GLU A 44 2.05 -15.92 -2.99
C GLU A 44 2.66 -17.20 -3.55
N THR A 45 2.55 -17.37 -4.87
CA THR A 45 3.09 -18.57 -5.50
C THR A 45 4.60 -18.62 -5.20
N PRO A 46 5.20 -19.81 -5.04
CA PRO A 46 6.63 -19.94 -4.78
C PRO A 46 7.51 -19.12 -5.75
N LEU A 47 7.06 -18.96 -6.99
CA LEU A 47 7.71 -18.15 -8.03
C LEU A 47 7.72 -16.64 -7.72
N GLU A 48 6.66 -16.09 -7.13
CA GLU A 48 6.59 -14.69 -6.72
C GLU A 48 7.52 -14.38 -5.56
N ILE A 49 7.62 -15.30 -4.59
CA ILE A 49 8.58 -15.20 -3.48
C ILE A 49 10.00 -15.14 -4.04
N LEU A 50 10.32 -16.02 -4.99
CA LEU A 50 11.63 -16.09 -5.62
C LEU A 50 11.99 -14.79 -6.36
N LYS A 51 11.05 -14.26 -7.15
CA LYS A 51 11.21 -12.99 -7.89
C LYS A 51 11.44 -11.80 -6.96
N ARG A 52 10.76 -11.78 -5.80
CA ARG A 52 10.94 -10.72 -4.79
C ARG A 52 12.31 -10.78 -4.13
N ARG A 53 12.87 -11.97 -3.89
CA ARG A 53 14.22 -12.12 -3.33
C ARG A 53 15.30 -11.70 -4.32
N TYR A 54 15.13 -12.05 -5.60
CA TYR A 54 16.01 -11.59 -6.68
C TYR A 54 15.98 -10.06 -6.82
N ALA A 55 14.79 -9.45 -6.82
CA ALA A 55 14.65 -8.00 -6.89
C ALA A 55 15.25 -7.25 -5.68
N ARG A 56 15.35 -7.93 -4.52
CA ARG A 56 16.03 -7.41 -3.32
C ARG A 56 17.54 -7.64 -3.35
N GLY A 57 18.07 -8.42 -4.30
CA GLY A 57 19.47 -8.83 -4.35
C GLY A 57 19.85 -9.85 -3.28
N GLU A 58 18.87 -10.54 -2.68
CA GLU A 58 19.10 -11.60 -1.68
C GLU A 58 19.57 -12.92 -2.32
N ILE A 59 19.28 -13.10 -3.61
CA ILE A 59 19.70 -14.25 -4.42
C ILE A 59 20.26 -13.74 -5.74
N ASP A 60 21.23 -14.47 -6.29
CA ASP A 60 21.84 -14.15 -7.58
C ASP A 60 21.01 -14.68 -8.76
N GLN A 61 21.31 -14.23 -9.98
CA GLN A 61 20.59 -14.65 -11.19
C GLN A 61 20.66 -16.17 -11.40
N ASP A 62 21.83 -16.78 -11.19
CA ASP A 62 22.01 -18.23 -11.37
C ASP A 62 21.13 -19.03 -10.42
N GLU A 63 21.01 -18.60 -9.16
CA GLU A 63 20.17 -19.24 -8.15
C GLU A 63 18.67 -19.05 -8.46
N PHE A 64 18.30 -17.87 -8.95
CA PHE A 64 16.93 -17.60 -9.40
C PHE A 64 16.53 -18.51 -10.57
N GLU A 65 17.39 -18.67 -11.58
CA GLU A 65 17.10 -19.50 -12.73
C GLU A 65 16.98 -20.99 -12.39
N SER A 66 17.86 -21.50 -11.52
CA SER A 66 17.81 -22.90 -11.07
C SER A 66 16.50 -23.21 -10.35
N ARG A 67 16.15 -22.39 -9.34
CA ARG A 67 14.93 -22.60 -8.53
C ARG A 67 13.66 -22.30 -9.31
N LYS A 68 13.70 -21.38 -10.29
CA LYS A 68 12.56 -21.11 -11.17
C LYS A 68 12.21 -22.35 -12.01
N ARG A 69 13.22 -23.04 -12.57
CA ARG A 69 13.00 -24.26 -13.36
C ARG A 69 12.44 -25.40 -12.51
N GLU A 70 12.97 -25.62 -11.31
CA GLU A 70 12.41 -26.61 -10.37
C GLU A 70 10.93 -26.35 -10.06
N LEU A 71 10.54 -25.08 -9.90
CA LEU A 71 9.15 -24.71 -9.60
C LEU A 71 8.22 -24.82 -10.81
N ASP A 72 8.75 -24.65 -12.03
CA ASP A 72 8.01 -24.81 -13.29
C ASP A 72 7.76 -26.30 -13.60
N ASP A 73 8.77 -27.15 -13.35
CA ASP A 73 8.70 -28.60 -13.54
C ASP A 73 7.86 -29.33 -12.46
N ALA A 74 7.61 -28.70 -11.31
CA ALA A 74 6.84 -29.27 -10.20
C ALA A 74 5.32 -28.98 -10.26
N GLY A 75 4.85 -28.22 -11.26
CA GLY A 75 3.43 -27.87 -11.49
C GLY A 75 2.75 -28.76 -12.51
#